data_AF-A0A5C8MDY7-F1
#
_entry.id   AF-A0A5C8MDY7-F1
#
_cell.length_a   1.000
_cell.length_b   1.000
_cell.length_c   1.000
_cell.angle_alpha   90.00
_cell.angle_beta   90.00
_cell.angle_gamma   90.00
#
_symmetry.space_group_name_H-M   'P 1'
#
loop_
_entity.id
_entity.type
_entity.pdbx_description
1 polymer ?
#
loop_
_entity_poly.entity_id
_entity_poly.type
_entity_poly.pdbx_seq_one_letter_code
_entity_poly.pdbx_strand_id
1 'polypeptide(L)'
;ALVIMTIAGVNVLDTVKTFSKNIPIISQLVDVHKIQRKLETTIEKQNEVIEQQKKQINELENELSAKQQEVDRLKKEKEHLEEQLSLMEANKEELPEDKTATMNTTNNTTMEDIASMYETMSEKNAAMILTKMPESDVLTILSSLDSDKAAAILEKMPPDDAAKYTSMLAKRAEENPPVEEAAR
;
A
#
# COMPACT_ATOMS: atom_id res chain seq x y z
N ALA A 1 35.64 5.37 -28.13
CA ALA A 1 36.19 5.30 -29.51
C ALA A 1 36.78 3.93 -29.82
N LEU A 2 37.90 3.52 -29.20
CA LEU A 2 38.57 2.23 -29.53
C LEU A 2 37.68 1.00 -29.34
N VAL A 3 36.98 0.90 -28.21
CA VAL A 3 36.07 -0.24 -27.95
C VAL A 3 34.89 -0.27 -28.93
N ILE A 4 34.35 0.90 -29.29
CA ILE A 4 33.26 1.02 -30.27
C ILE A 4 33.73 0.56 -31.65
N MET A 5 34.96 0.92 -32.04
CA MET A 5 35.56 0.45 -33.29
C MET A 5 35.78 -1.06 -33.29
N THR A 6 36.23 -1.64 -32.17
CA THR A 6 36.37 -3.10 -32.01
C THR A 6 35.02 -3.82 -32.10
N ILE A 7 33.96 -3.28 -31.48
CA ILE A 7 32.59 -3.82 -31.57
C ILE A 7 32.04 -3.70 -33.00
N ALA A 8 32.37 -2.61 -33.71
CA ALA A 8 32.02 -2.41 -35.13
C ALA A 8 32.81 -3.33 -36.10
N GLY A 9 33.58 -4.29 -35.59
CA GLY A 9 34.34 -5.26 -36.38
C GLY A 9 35.67 -4.73 -36.93
N VAL A 10 36.08 -3.52 -36.56
CA VAL A 10 37.37 -2.95 -36.97
C VAL A 10 38.46 -3.46 -36.02
N ASN A 11 39.43 -4.20 -36.55
CA ASN A 11 40.52 -4.76 -35.75
C ASN A 11 41.57 -3.67 -35.45
N VAL A 12 41.29 -2.86 -34.42
CA VAL A 12 42.09 -1.68 -34.08
C VAL A 12 43.53 -2.05 -33.69
N LEU A 13 43.73 -3.20 -33.05
CA LEU A 13 45.05 -3.72 -32.70
C LEU A 13 45.89 -4.03 -33.96
N ASP A 14 45.31 -4.69 -34.96
CA ASP A 14 45.99 -5.00 -36.22
C ASP A 14 46.30 -3.75 -37.03
N THR A 15 45.40 -2.76 -36.97
CA THR A 15 45.59 -1.47 -37.63
C THR A 15 46.79 -0.73 -37.05
N VAL A 16 46.90 -0.67 -35.72
CA VAL A 16 48.05 -0.08 -35.00
C VAL A 16 49.32 -0.88 -35.24
N LYS A 17 49.25 -2.22 -35.27
CA LYS A 17 50.39 -3.12 -35.55
C LYS A 17 50.91 -2.99 -36.99
N THR A 18 50.03 -2.74 -37.95
CA THR A 18 50.41 -2.54 -39.37
C THR A 18 51.00 -1.16 -39.60
N PHE A 19 50.38 -0.12 -39.02
CA PHE A 19 50.87 1.25 -39.15
C PHE A 19 52.23 1.47 -38.47
N SER A 20 52.45 0.87 -37.29
CA SER A 20 53.73 0.92 -36.58
C SER A 20 54.88 0.25 -37.35
N LYS A 21 54.63 -0.87 -38.04
CA LYS A 21 55.62 -1.56 -38.89
C LYS A 21 56.07 -0.72 -40.09
N ASN A 22 55.18 0.12 -40.64
CA ASN A 22 55.44 0.88 -41.87
C ASN A 22 56.14 2.23 -41.62
N ILE A 23 56.23 2.69 -40.37
CA ILE A 23 56.88 3.97 -40.04
C ILE A 23 57.85 3.76 -38.85
N PRO A 24 59.16 3.62 -39.11
CA PRO A 24 60.17 3.24 -38.09
C PRO A 24 60.19 4.14 -36.85
N ILE A 25 59.92 5.44 -37.03
CA ILE A 25 59.99 6.45 -35.97
C ILE A 25 58.88 6.26 -34.91
N ILE A 26 57.73 5.71 -35.29
CA ILE A 26 56.55 5.61 -34.40
C ILE A 26 56.56 4.30 -33.59
N SER A 27 57.26 3.27 -34.08
CA SER A 27 57.40 1.97 -33.40
C SER A 27 58.09 2.08 -32.03
N GLN A 28 58.96 3.08 -31.81
CA GLN A 28 59.64 3.29 -30.53
C GLN A 28 58.76 4.00 -29.49
N LEU A 29 57.72 4.71 -29.94
CA LEU A 29 56.85 5.52 -29.07
C LEU A 29 55.58 4.77 -28.64
N VAL A 30 55.19 3.71 -29.36
CA VAL A 30 53.92 3.00 -29.15
C VAL A 30 54.17 1.56 -28.70
N ASP A 31 53.84 1.28 -27.44
CA ASP A 31 53.84 -0.09 -26.90
C ASP A 31 52.51 -0.78 -27.18
N VAL A 32 52.51 -1.66 -28.19
CA VAL A 32 51.35 -2.45 -28.61
C VAL A 32 50.87 -3.41 -27.51
N HIS A 33 51.77 -3.96 -26.69
CA HIS A 33 51.39 -4.86 -25.59
C HIS A 33 50.65 -4.09 -24.48
N LYS A 34 51.09 -2.86 -24.19
CA LYS A 34 50.40 -1.98 -23.24
C LYS A 34 49.00 -1.61 -23.73
N ILE A 35 48.81 -1.37 -25.03
CA ILE A 35 47.50 -1.10 -25.63
C ILE A 35 46.60 -2.34 -25.54
N GLN A 36 47.14 -3.52 -25.86
CA GLN A 36 46.39 -4.77 -25.79
C GLN A 36 45.90 -5.08 -24.38
N ARG A 37 46.78 -5.00 -23.37
CA ARG A 37 46.38 -5.17 -21.96
C ARG A 37 45.32 -4.15 -21.51
N LYS A 38 45.46 -2.90 -21.95
CA LYS A 38 44.47 -1.85 -21.64
C LYS A 38 43.12 -2.12 -22.30
N LEU A 39 43.12 -2.69 -23.50
CA LEU A 39 41.89 -3.07 -24.20
C LEU A 39 41.21 -4.26 -23.52
N GLU A 40 41.96 -5.31 -23.19
CA GLU A 40 41.46 -6.50 -22.48
C GLU A 40 40.84 -6.13 -21.13
N THR A 41 41.56 -5.35 -20.30
CA THR A 41 41.04 -4.87 -19.01
C THR A 41 39.81 -3.96 -19.14
N THR A 42 39.73 -3.16 -20.21
CA THR A 42 38.54 -2.33 -20.48
C THR A 42 37.35 -3.19 -20.89
N ILE A 43 37.56 -4.22 -21.70
CA ILE A 43 36.51 -5.17 -22.12
C ILE A 43 36.00 -5.96 -20.93
N GLU A 44 36.90 -6.48 -20.09
CA GLU A 44 36.53 -7.21 -18.87
C GLU A 44 35.67 -6.35 -17.93
N LYS A 45 36.11 -5.12 -17.64
CA LYS A 45 35.33 -4.17 -16.84
C LYS A 45 33.97 -3.85 -17.45
N GLN A 46 33.89 -3.73 -18.77
CA GLN A 46 32.61 -3.49 -19.45
C GLN A 46 31.69 -4.71 -19.39
N ASN A 47 32.22 -5.92 -19.49
CA ASN A 47 31.44 -7.14 -19.32
C ASN A 47 30.88 -7.26 -17.90
N GLU A 48 31.66 -6.92 -16.86
CA GLU A 48 31.17 -6.87 -15.49
C GLU A 48 30.01 -5.87 -15.33
N VAL A 49 30.13 -4.67 -15.91
CA VAL A 49 29.06 -3.66 -15.89
C VAL A 49 27.82 -4.17 -16.63
N ILE A 50 27.98 -4.81 -17.78
CA ILE A 50 26.87 -5.41 -18.54
C ILE A 50 26.16 -6.47 -17.72
N GLU A 51 26.90 -7.36 -17.05
CA GLU A 51 26.30 -8.41 -16.22
C GLU A 51 25.57 -7.83 -15.00
N GLN A 52 26.11 -6.78 -14.38
CA GLN A 52 25.42 -6.05 -13.31
C GLN A 52 24.13 -5.39 -13.82
N GLN A 53 24.20 -4.73 -14.98
CA GLN A 53 23.03 -4.09 -15.60
C GLN A 53 21.96 -5.12 -15.99
N LYS A 54 22.34 -6.28 -16.52
CA LYS A 54 21.39 -7.37 -16.80
C LYS A 54 20.68 -7.87 -15.54
N LYS A 55 21.41 -8.01 -14.43
CA LYS A 55 20.80 -8.38 -13.13
C LYS A 55 19.79 -7.33 -12.67
N GLN A 56 20.16 -6.06 -12.72
CA GLN A 56 19.26 -4.95 -12.38
C GLN A 56 18.03 -4.91 -13.27
N ILE A 57 18.19 -5.13 -14.58
CA ILE A 57 17.06 -5.20 -15.52
C ILE A 57 16.12 -6.34 -15.12
N ASN A 58 16.65 -7.55 -14.87
CA ASN A 58 15.82 -8.69 -14.46
C ASN A 58 15.08 -8.42 -13.13
N GLU A 59 15.73 -7.78 -12.16
CA GLU A 59 15.11 -7.40 -10.88
C GLU A 59 13.98 -6.39 -11.10
N LEU A 60 14.21 -5.35 -11.89
CA LEU A 60 13.20 -4.34 -12.23
C LEU A 60 12.05 -4.94 -13.05
N GLU A 61 12.30 -5.85 -13.97
CA GLU A 61 11.26 -6.56 -14.74
C GLU A 61 10.37 -7.40 -13.82
N ASN A 62 10.96 -8.09 -12.84
CA ASN A 62 10.21 -8.85 -11.84
C ASN A 62 9.36 -7.94 -10.95
N GLU A 63 9.92 -6.83 -10.47
CA GLU A 63 9.19 -5.85 -9.66
C GLU A 63 8.03 -5.22 -10.44
N LEU A 64 8.27 -4.84 -11.71
CA LEU A 64 7.26 -4.31 -12.60
C LEU A 64 6.13 -5.33 -12.81
N SER A 65 6.46 -6.60 -13.03
CA SER A 65 5.48 -7.68 -13.18
C SER A 65 4.61 -7.84 -11.94
N ALA A 66 5.22 -7.85 -10.75
CA ALA A 66 4.50 -7.94 -9.48
C ALA A 66 3.58 -6.72 -9.26
N LYS A 67 4.06 -5.51 -9.57
CA LYS A 67 3.26 -4.28 -9.48
C LYS A 67 2.10 -4.28 -10.46
N GLN A 68 2.30 -4.79 -11.68
CA GLN A 68 1.22 -4.91 -12.66
C GLN A 68 0.13 -5.88 -12.18
N GLN A 69 0.50 -7.02 -11.60
CA GLN A 69 -0.45 -7.95 -11.00
C GLN A 69 -1.23 -7.32 -9.84
N GLU A 70 -0.54 -6.54 -9.00
CA GLU A 70 -1.18 -5.81 -7.90
C GLU A 70 -2.18 -4.77 -8.40
N VAL A 71 -1.83 -4.01 -9.44
CA VAL A 71 -2.74 -3.05 -10.10
C VAL A 71 -3.96 -3.76 -10.68
N ASP A 72 -3.78 -4.90 -11.35
CA ASP A 72 -4.89 -5.64 -11.95
C ASP A 72 -5.83 -6.21 -10.88
N ARG A 73 -5.28 -6.66 -9.74
CA ARG A 73 -6.08 -7.09 -8.58
C ARG A 73 -6.89 -5.93 -8.01
N LEU A 74 -6.25 -4.78 -7.77
CA LEU A 74 -6.91 -3.59 -7.22
C LEU A 74 -7.99 -3.04 -8.16
N LYS A 75 -7.77 -3.10 -9.48
CA LYS A 75 -8.80 -2.74 -10.47
C LYS A 75 -10.04 -3.63 -10.36
N LYS A 76 -9.85 -4.95 -10.28
CA LYS A 76 -10.98 -5.90 -10.12
C LYS A 76 -11.72 -5.67 -8.80
N GLU A 77 -10.99 -5.42 -7.73
CA GLU A 77 -11.59 -5.10 -6.43
C GLU A 77 -12.39 -3.79 -6.48
N LYS A 78 -11.85 -2.77 -7.15
CA LYS A 78 -12.54 -1.51 -7.39
C LYS A 78 -13.81 -1.72 -8.23
N GLU A 79 -13.74 -2.45 -9.35
CA GLU A 79 -14.90 -2.77 -10.19
C GLU A 79 -15.99 -3.50 -9.37
N HIS A 80 -15.59 -4.47 -8.55
CA HIS A 80 -16.52 -5.20 -7.67
C HIS A 80 -17.14 -4.30 -6.58
N LEU A 81 -16.40 -3.34 -6.04
CA LEU A 81 -16.93 -2.35 -5.09
C LEU A 81 -17.87 -1.35 -5.78
N GLU A 82 -17.53 -0.89 -6.98
CA GLU A 82 -18.39 -0.01 -7.79
C GLU A 82 -19.69 -0.71 -8.18
N GLU A 83 -19.65 -2.00 -8.53
CA GLU A 83 -20.85 -2.80 -8.79
C GLU A 83 -21.73 -2.94 -7.54
N GLN A 84 -21.13 -3.23 -6.38
CA GLN A 84 -21.89 -3.27 -5.12
C GLN A 84 -22.51 -1.93 -4.76
N LEU A 85 -21.79 -0.82 -4.95
CA LEU A 85 -22.32 0.52 -4.73
C LEU A 85 -23.48 0.82 -5.69
N SER A 86 -23.33 0.50 -6.98
CA SER A 86 -24.38 0.69 -7.97
C SER A 86 -25.64 -0.13 -7.64
N LEU A 87 -25.49 -1.38 -7.19
CA LEU A 87 -26.61 -2.20 -6.72
C LEU A 87 -27.27 -1.60 -5.48
N MET A 88 -26.49 -1.03 -4.57
CA MET A 88 -27.01 -0.38 -3.36
C MET A 88 -27.75 0.92 -3.67
N GLU A 89 -27.29 1.67 -4.68
CA GLU A 89 -27.92 2.91 -5.17
C GLU A 89 -29.19 2.63 -5.97
N ALA A 90 -29.19 1.62 -6.85
CA ALA A 90 -30.38 1.21 -7.61
C ALA A 90 -31.52 0.76 -6.68
N ASN A 91 -31.20 0.12 -5.55
CA ASN A 91 -32.18 -0.25 -4.53
C ASN A 91 -32.74 0.96 -3.73
N LYS A 92 -32.16 2.16 -3.87
CA LYS A 92 -32.67 3.39 -3.22
C LYS A 92 -33.66 4.19 -4.07
N GLU A 93 -33.67 4.00 -5.39
CA GLU A 93 -34.54 4.79 -6.31
C GLU A 93 -35.94 4.18 -6.54
N GLU A 94 -36.25 2.99 -6.03
CA GLU A 94 -37.54 2.32 -6.22
C GLU A 94 -38.52 2.35 -5.03
N LEU A 95 -38.39 3.27 -4.06
CA LEU A 95 -39.40 3.42 -2.99
C LEU A 95 -40.23 4.71 -3.11
N PRO A 96 -41.51 4.62 -3.54
CA PRO A 96 -42.47 5.69 -3.33
C PRO A 96 -42.83 5.81 -1.83
N GLU A 97 -42.99 7.05 -1.38
CA GLU A 97 -43.49 7.39 -0.05
C GLU A 97 -44.90 6.82 0.18
N ASP A 98 -45.06 5.76 0.96
CA ASP A 98 -46.24 5.66 1.83
C ASP A 98 -46.01 4.77 3.06
N LYS A 99 -46.73 5.16 4.09
CA LYS A 99 -46.70 4.72 5.47
C LYS A 99 -47.11 3.26 5.62
N THR A 100 -46.74 2.75 6.79
CA THR A 100 -47.30 1.61 7.54
C THR A 100 -46.54 0.28 7.42
N ALA A 101 -45.88 -0.01 8.54
CA ALA A 101 -45.81 -1.30 9.21
C ALA A 101 -45.38 -2.54 8.41
N THR A 102 -44.34 -3.16 8.99
CA THR A 102 -44.02 -4.59 8.97
C THR A 102 -43.01 -5.01 7.91
N MET A 103 -41.81 -5.32 8.41
CA MET A 103 -40.80 -6.21 7.83
C MET A 103 -40.51 -5.99 6.35
N ASN A 104 -39.50 -5.17 6.04
CA ASN A 104 -38.71 -5.36 4.83
C ASN A 104 -37.24 -5.05 5.13
N THR A 105 -36.44 -6.12 5.04
CA THR A 105 -34.99 -6.17 5.11
C THR A 105 -34.37 -5.32 4.01
N THR A 106 -33.98 -4.09 4.34
CA THR A 106 -33.06 -3.29 3.54
C THR A 106 -31.76 -3.19 4.32
N ASN A 107 -30.68 -3.73 3.77
CA ASN A 107 -29.32 -3.76 4.33
C ASN A 107 -28.70 -2.35 4.42
N ASN A 108 -29.30 -1.43 5.18
CA ASN A 108 -28.57 -0.31 5.76
C ASN A 108 -28.26 -0.74 7.18
N THR A 109 -27.04 -1.20 7.43
CA THR A 109 -26.59 -1.45 8.81
C THR A 109 -26.73 -0.15 9.58
N THR A 110 -27.76 -0.08 10.42
CA THR A 110 -28.02 1.07 11.28
C THR A 110 -26.99 1.12 12.40
N MET A 111 -26.88 2.25 13.09
CA MET A 111 -26.01 2.33 14.27
C MET A 111 -26.48 1.33 15.34
N GLU A 112 -27.79 1.11 15.42
CA GLU A 112 -28.45 0.11 16.25
C GLU A 112 -28.03 -1.33 15.88
N ASP A 113 -27.88 -1.65 14.60
CA ASP A 113 -27.39 -2.96 14.16
C ASP A 113 -25.92 -3.17 14.54
N ILE A 114 -25.09 -2.13 14.42
CA ILE A 114 -23.68 -2.17 14.85
C ILE A 114 -23.61 -2.35 16.37
N ALA A 115 -24.38 -1.57 17.13
CA ALA A 115 -24.47 -1.71 18.58
C ALA A 115 -24.89 -3.14 18.97
N SER A 116 -25.95 -3.67 18.36
CA SER A 116 -26.43 -5.04 18.59
C SER A 116 -25.36 -6.11 18.31
N MET A 117 -24.54 -5.92 17.28
CA MET A 117 -23.42 -6.83 16.99
C MET A 117 -22.40 -6.83 18.14
N TYR A 118 -22.06 -5.66 18.69
CA TYR A 118 -21.13 -5.55 19.81
C TYR A 118 -21.75 -5.93 21.16
N GLU A 119 -23.07 -5.81 21.33
CA GLU A 119 -23.79 -6.31 22.50
C GLU A 119 -23.73 -7.84 22.60
N THR A 120 -23.91 -8.52 21.47
CA THR A 120 -23.87 -9.98 21.39
C THR A 120 -22.44 -10.53 21.36
N MET A 121 -21.44 -9.70 21.04
CA MET A 121 -20.03 -10.08 21.06
C MET A 121 -19.49 -10.19 22.49
N SER A 122 -18.60 -11.15 22.75
CA SER A 122 -17.90 -11.23 24.04
C SER A 122 -17.08 -9.95 24.30
N GLU A 123 -17.07 -9.48 25.54
CA GLU A 123 -16.46 -8.22 25.96
C GLU A 123 -14.98 -8.17 25.61
N LYS A 124 -14.27 -9.30 25.78
CA LYS A 124 -12.86 -9.44 25.43
C LYS A 124 -12.61 -9.23 23.93
N ASN A 125 -13.42 -9.84 23.06
CA ASN A 125 -13.25 -9.69 21.61
C ASN A 125 -13.62 -8.27 21.16
N ALA A 126 -14.69 -7.70 21.71
CA ALA A 126 -15.07 -6.31 21.45
C ALA A 126 -13.94 -5.35 21.82
N ALA A 127 -13.36 -5.49 23.02
CA ALA A 127 -12.21 -4.68 23.46
C ALA A 127 -10.99 -4.83 22.52
N MET A 128 -10.66 -6.04 22.10
CA MET A 128 -9.55 -6.30 21.17
C MET A 128 -9.75 -5.69 19.77
N ILE A 129 -11.00 -5.55 19.33
CA ILE A 129 -11.33 -4.95 18.03
C ILE A 129 -11.36 -3.43 18.16
N LEU A 130 -12.07 -2.89 19.14
CA LEU A 130 -12.25 -1.45 19.34
C LEU A 130 -10.92 -0.73 19.59
N THR A 131 -9.98 -1.35 20.32
CA THR A 131 -8.63 -0.78 20.54
C THR A 131 -7.80 -0.61 19.26
N LYS A 132 -8.22 -1.21 18.14
CA LYS A 132 -7.57 -1.08 16.83
C LYS A 132 -8.33 -0.18 15.85
N MET A 133 -9.46 0.40 16.27
CA MET A 133 -10.29 1.25 15.44
C MET A 133 -9.95 2.74 15.63
N PRO A 134 -10.36 3.61 14.68
CA PRO A 134 -10.32 5.05 14.86
C PRO A 134 -11.12 5.49 16.09
N GLU A 135 -10.60 6.47 16.83
CA GLU A 135 -11.20 6.94 18.09
C GLU A 135 -12.66 7.42 17.93
N SER A 136 -12.98 8.07 16.81
CA SER A 136 -14.32 8.54 16.48
C SER A 136 -15.35 7.41 16.42
N ASP A 137 -14.94 6.27 15.86
CA ASP A 137 -15.82 5.14 15.60
C ASP A 137 -16.04 4.37 16.90
N VAL A 138 -14.99 4.22 17.71
CA VAL A 138 -15.06 3.63 19.05
C VAL A 138 -16.02 4.43 19.93
N LEU A 139 -15.92 5.76 19.93
CA LEU A 139 -16.82 6.60 20.72
C LEU A 139 -18.27 6.48 20.28
N THR A 140 -18.51 6.42 18.96
CA THR A 140 -19.85 6.24 18.41
C THR A 140 -20.43 4.90 18.87
N ILE A 141 -19.69 3.81 18.71
CA ILE A 141 -20.09 2.46 19.13
C ILE A 141 -20.35 2.41 20.64
N LEU A 142 -19.38 2.81 21.47
CA LEU A 142 -19.52 2.76 22.92
C LEU A 142 -20.67 3.63 23.44
N SER A 143 -20.96 4.76 22.79
CA SER A 143 -22.09 5.63 23.17
C SER A 143 -23.46 5.08 22.78
N SER A 144 -23.51 4.13 21.85
CA SER A 144 -24.73 3.46 21.40
C SER A 144 -25.00 2.14 22.11
N LEU A 145 -24.09 1.67 22.96
CA LEU A 145 -24.26 0.46 23.77
C LEU A 145 -24.92 0.78 25.11
N ASP A 146 -25.61 -0.22 25.66
CA ASP A 146 -26.01 -0.20 27.07
C ASP A 146 -24.81 0.07 28.00
N SER A 147 -25.03 0.87 29.04
CA SER A 147 -23.96 1.32 29.94
C SER A 147 -23.20 0.16 30.59
N ASP A 148 -23.91 -0.90 30.98
CA ASP A 148 -23.30 -2.11 31.56
C ASP A 148 -22.39 -2.83 30.56
N LYS A 149 -22.83 -2.92 29.30
CA LYS A 149 -22.04 -3.55 28.23
C LYS A 149 -20.82 -2.71 27.89
N ALA A 150 -20.98 -1.40 27.75
CA ALA A 150 -19.87 -0.48 27.51
C ALA A 150 -18.83 -0.55 28.63
N ALA A 151 -19.28 -0.56 29.89
CA ALA A 151 -18.40 -0.70 31.06
C ALA A 151 -17.64 -2.04 31.05
N ALA A 152 -18.33 -3.15 30.77
CA ALA A 152 -17.71 -4.46 30.73
C ALA A 152 -16.69 -4.60 29.59
N ILE A 153 -16.93 -3.95 28.43
CA ILE A 153 -15.96 -3.88 27.34
C ILE A 153 -14.75 -3.03 27.72
N LEU A 154 -14.95 -1.84 28.32
CA LEU A 154 -13.87 -0.98 28.81
C LEU A 154 -13.00 -1.71 29.87
N GLU A 155 -13.61 -2.52 30.73
CA GLU A 155 -12.90 -3.36 31.71
C GLU A 155 -11.94 -4.36 31.05
N LYS A 156 -12.24 -4.82 29.82
CA LYS A 156 -11.38 -5.75 29.07
C LYS A 156 -10.38 -5.04 28.15
N MET A 157 -10.39 -3.71 28.07
CA MET A 157 -9.38 -2.94 27.34
C MET A 157 -8.10 -2.77 28.16
N PRO A 158 -6.96 -2.44 27.51
CA PRO A 158 -5.79 -1.93 28.20
C PRO A 158 -6.12 -0.68 29.05
N PRO A 159 -5.49 -0.48 30.22
CA PRO A 159 -5.80 0.63 31.12
C PRO A 159 -5.73 2.01 30.46
N ASP A 160 -4.73 2.23 29.59
CA ASP A 160 -4.53 3.50 28.88
C ASP A 160 -5.67 3.79 27.90
N ASP A 161 -6.13 2.78 27.16
CA ASP A 161 -7.24 2.92 26.22
C ASP A 161 -8.57 3.13 26.95
N ALA A 162 -8.81 2.38 28.04
CA ALA A 162 -10.01 2.54 28.86
C ALA A 162 -10.10 3.96 29.42
N ALA A 163 -9.02 4.47 30.03
CA ALA A 163 -8.97 5.82 30.57
C ALA A 163 -9.22 6.89 29.49
N LYS A 164 -8.61 6.71 28.30
CA LYS A 164 -8.77 7.61 27.16
C LYS A 164 -10.22 7.66 26.68
N TYR A 165 -10.84 6.51 26.39
CA TYR A 165 -12.22 6.47 25.88
C TYR A 165 -13.23 6.92 26.92
N THR A 166 -13.05 6.59 28.21
CA THR A 166 -13.89 7.13 29.28
C THR A 166 -13.81 8.65 29.37
N SER A 167 -12.62 9.24 29.26
CA SER A 167 -12.46 10.70 29.27
C SER A 167 -13.16 11.37 28.08
N MET A 168 -13.09 10.76 26.90
CA MET A 168 -13.72 11.27 25.69
C MET A 168 -15.25 11.16 25.74
N LEU A 169 -15.79 10.06 26.29
CA LEU A 169 -17.23 9.89 26.53
C LEU A 169 -17.74 10.92 27.53
N ALA A 170 -17.01 11.17 28.62
CA ALA A 170 -17.35 12.20 29.59
C ALA A 170 -17.42 13.61 28.95
N LYS A 171 -16.40 13.98 28.16
CA LYS A 171 -16.39 15.25 27.43
C LYS A 171 -17.58 15.38 26.46
N ARG A 172 -17.94 14.29 25.78
CA ARG A 172 -19.08 14.25 24.86
C ARG A 172 -20.42 14.44 25.59
N ALA A 173 -20.54 13.89 26.80
CA ALA A 173 -21.71 14.05 27.65
C ALA A 173 -21.85 15.50 28.18
N GLU A 174 -20.74 16.19 28.43
CA GLU A 174 -20.73 17.62 28.77
C GLU A 174 -21.15 18.51 27.59
N GLU A 175 -20.74 18.15 26.37
CA GLU A 175 -21.07 18.87 25.13
C GLU A 175 -22.54 18.67 24.69
N ASN A 176 -23.17 17.55 25.07
CA ASN A 176 -24.56 17.23 24.75
C ASN A 176 -25.30 16.83 26.03
N PRO A 177 -25.60 17.79 26.93
CA PRO A 177 -26.24 17.48 28.20
C PRO A 177 -27.62 16.83 27.94
N PRO A 178 -28.01 15.80 28.71
CA PRO A 178 -29.35 15.23 28.62
C PRO A 178 -30.39 16.33 28.85
N VAL A 179 -31.48 16.30 28.09
CA VAL A 179 -32.53 17.36 28.00
C VAL A 179 -33.38 17.46 29.29
N GLU A 180 -32.88 17.02 30.44
CA GLU A 180 -33.65 16.89 31.68
C GLU A 180 -33.21 17.90 32.75
N GLU A 181 -33.27 19.19 32.43
CA GLU A 181 -33.39 20.25 33.45
C GLU A 181 -34.09 21.52 32.92
N ALA A 182 -35.23 21.35 32.24
CA ALA A 182 -36.16 22.46 31.92
C ALA A 182 -37.50 22.37 32.68
N ALA A 183 -37.58 21.49 33.68
CA ALA A 183 -38.78 21.28 34.49
C ALA A 183 -38.46 21.33 35.99
N ARG A 184 -37.99 22.49 36.47
CA ARG A 184 -38.22 22.97 37.83
C ARG A 184 -38.45 24.48 37.81
#